data_AF-A0A352TTR3-F1
#
_entry.id   AF-A0A352TTR3-F1
#
_cell.length_a   1.000
_cell.length_b   1.000
_cell.length_c   1.000
_cell.angle_alpha   90.00
_cell.angle_beta   90.00
_cell.angle_gamma   90.00
#
_symmetry.space_group_name_H-M   'P 1'
#
loop_
_entity.id
_entity.type
_entity.pdbx_description
1 polymer ?
#
loop_
_entity_poly.entity_id
_entity_poly.type
_entity_poly.pdbx_seq_one_letter_code
_entity_poly.pdbx_strand_id
1 'polypeptide(L)'
;NLIVKETLLNDCYVINLKRYEDNRGYFMETFDERIFSKSINQKVSFVQDNLSLSYKNVLRGIHCDFKSWKLVTCVFGKIYLVIVNVNKNSPKYLKTKSFKILLSA
;
A
#
# COMPACT_ATOMS: atom_id res chain seq x y z
N ASN A 1 -8.30 -14.14 5.75
CA ASN A 1 -7.27 -13.67 6.68
C ASN A 1 -6.35 -12.75 5.91
N LEU A 2 -6.08 -11.58 6.48
CA LEU A 2 -5.14 -10.59 5.97
C LEU A 2 -3.70 -11.15 6.03
N ILE A 3 -2.93 -11.03 4.95
CA ILE A 3 -1.55 -11.52 4.88
C ILE A 3 -0.63 -10.37 4.46
N VAL A 4 0.37 -10.07 5.28
CA VAL A 4 1.40 -9.06 5.00
C VAL A 4 2.66 -9.75 4.48
N LYS A 5 3.21 -9.30 3.35
CA LYS A 5 4.45 -9.82 2.76
C LYS A 5 5.41 -8.68 2.46
N GLU A 6 6.64 -8.79 2.94
CA GLU A 6 7.71 -7.86 2.54
C GLU A 6 8.08 -8.08 1.06
N THR A 7 8.48 -7.02 0.39
CA THR A 7 8.98 -7.09 -0.98
C THR A 7 10.51 -7.12 -1.02
N LEU A 8 11.07 -7.20 -2.22
CA LEU A 8 12.52 -7.04 -2.41
C LEU A 8 13.01 -5.62 -2.11
N LEU A 9 12.12 -4.63 -1.95
CA LEU A 9 12.47 -3.31 -1.46
C LEU A 9 12.22 -3.29 0.05
N ASN A 10 13.26 -3.03 0.84
CA ASN A 10 13.14 -3.00 2.30
C ASN A 10 12.09 -1.97 2.71
N ASP A 11 11.36 -2.25 3.79
CA ASP A 11 10.29 -1.38 4.34
C ASP A 11 9.12 -1.15 3.37
N CYS A 12 8.99 -1.99 2.34
CA CYS A 12 7.89 -1.99 1.40
C CYS A 12 7.15 -3.33 1.47
N TYR A 13 5.88 -3.28 1.84
CA TYR A 13 5.04 -4.44 2.11
C TYR A 13 3.81 -4.48 1.21
N VAL A 14 3.34 -5.69 0.90
CA VAL A 14 2.07 -5.96 0.23
C VAL A 14 1.11 -6.59 1.24
N ILE A 15 -0.07 -6.01 1.37
CA ILE A 15 -1.17 -6.55 2.17
C ILE A 15 -2.15 -7.25 1.22
N ASN A 16 -2.28 -8.57 1.33
CA ASN A 16 -3.27 -9.34 0.59
C ASN A 16 -4.56 -9.43 1.41
N LEU A 17 -5.64 -8.92 0.82
CA LEU A 17 -6.96 -8.87 1.45
C LEU A 17 -7.77 -10.11 1.05
N LYS A 18 -8.56 -10.64 1.99
CA LYS A 18 -9.53 -11.69 1.69
C LYS A 18 -10.90 -11.05 1.51
N ARG A 19 -11.51 -11.28 0.34
CA ARG A 19 -12.88 -10.87 0.02
C ARG A 19 -13.85 -11.95 0.49
N TYR A 20 -14.89 -11.56 1.19
CA TYR A 20 -16.03 -12.41 1.56
C TYR A 20 -17.22 -11.94 0.74
N GLU A 21 -17.77 -12.81 -0.09
CA GLU A 21 -18.84 -12.46 -1.03
C GLU A 21 -20.16 -13.13 -0.63
N ASP A 22 -21.25 -12.40 -0.85
CA ASP A 22 -22.61 -12.92 -0.75
C ASP A 22 -23.54 -12.18 -1.73
N ASN A 23 -24.83 -12.47 -1.67
CA ASN A 23 -25.85 -11.88 -2.56
C ASN A 23 -26.00 -10.35 -2.43
N ARG A 24 -25.43 -9.71 -1.42
CA ARG A 24 -25.45 -8.24 -1.22
C ARG A 24 -24.22 -7.55 -1.81
N GLY A 25 -23.17 -8.32 -2.16
CA GLY A 25 -21.89 -7.80 -2.63
C GLY A 25 -20.73 -8.47 -1.90
N TYR A 26 -19.76 -7.66 -1.44
CA TYR A 26 -18.60 -8.17 -0.73
C TYR A 26 -18.24 -7.35 0.50
N PHE A 27 -17.62 -8.03 1.45
CA PHE A 27 -17.01 -7.46 2.65
C PHE A 27 -15.53 -7.82 2.69
N MET A 28 -14.69 -6.87 3.11
CA MET A 28 -13.28 -7.14 3.37
C MET A 28 -12.77 -6.29 4.53
N GLU A 29 -11.90 -6.88 5.35
CA GLU A 29 -11.06 -6.15 6.29
C GLU A 29 -9.83 -5.66 5.53
N THR A 30 -9.66 -4.34 5.42
CA THR A 30 -8.56 -3.72 4.65
C THR A 30 -7.28 -3.54 5.46
N PHE A 31 -7.39 -3.53 6.80
CA PHE A 31 -6.27 -3.33 7.70
C PHE A 31 -6.58 -3.84 9.11
N ASP A 32 -5.60 -4.46 9.76
CA ASP A 32 -5.59 -4.77 11.19
C ASP A 32 -4.20 -4.40 11.75
N GLU A 33 -4.15 -3.45 12.69
CA GLU A 33 -2.90 -2.93 13.28
C GLU A 33 -2.09 -4.01 13.98
N ARG A 34 -2.75 -4.99 14.62
CA ARG A 34 -2.09 -6.07 15.36
C ARG A 34 -1.41 -7.02 14.39
N ILE A 35 -2.10 -7.42 13.32
CA ILE A 35 -1.55 -8.28 12.28
C ILE A 35 -0.39 -7.58 11.57
N PHE A 36 -0.58 -6.30 11.20
CA PHE A 36 0.44 -5.53 10.52
C PHE A 36 1.69 -5.34 11.38
N SER A 37 1.52 -4.81 12.60
CA SER A 37 2.64 -4.53 13.51
C SER A 37 3.41 -5.79 13.88
N LYS A 38 2.72 -6.92 14.07
CA LYS A 38 3.36 -8.22 14.29
C LYS A 38 4.14 -8.69 13.07
N SER A 39 3.59 -8.50 11.86
CA SER A 39 4.22 -8.95 10.62
C SER A 39 5.51 -8.20 10.28
N ILE A 40 5.58 -6.92 10.63
CA ILE A 40 6.76 -6.07 10.36
C ILE A 40 7.68 -5.90 11.59
N ASN A 41 7.33 -6.52 12.73
CA ASN A 41 8.02 -6.39 14.00
C ASN A 41 8.25 -4.92 14.45
N GLN A 42 7.26 -4.06 14.18
CA GLN A 42 7.32 -2.63 14.51
C GLN A 42 5.90 -2.10 14.71
N LYS A 43 5.71 -1.24 15.71
CA LYS A 43 4.44 -0.52 15.88
C LYS A 43 4.37 0.62 14.87
N VAL A 44 3.31 0.62 14.05
CA VAL A 44 3.02 1.69 13.09
C VAL A 44 1.59 2.14 13.28
N SER A 45 1.40 3.44 13.50
CA SER A 45 0.08 4.05 13.65
C SER A 45 -0.20 4.97 12.46
N PHE A 46 -1.29 4.70 11.76
CA PHE A 46 -1.78 5.55 10.67
C PHE A 46 -2.73 6.59 11.27
N VAL A 47 -2.29 7.85 11.34
CA VAL A 47 -2.98 8.94 12.05
C VAL A 47 -3.64 9.97 11.12
N GLN A 48 -3.52 9.77 9.81
CA GLN A 48 -4.09 10.65 8.79
C GLN A 48 -4.55 9.80 7.61
N ASP A 49 -5.71 10.15 7.06
CA ASP A 49 -6.26 9.61 5.83
C ASP A 49 -6.30 10.65 4.71
N ASN A 50 -6.19 10.18 3.48
CA ASN A 50 -6.31 10.99 2.29
C ASN A 50 -7.06 10.20 1.21
N LEU A 51 -8.00 10.87 0.54
CA LEU A 51 -8.70 10.35 -0.62
C LEU A 51 -8.45 11.27 -1.81
N SER A 52 -8.15 10.68 -2.97
CA SER A 52 -7.98 11.44 -4.21
C SER A 52 -8.70 10.76 -5.36
N LEU A 53 -9.31 11.57 -6.22
CA LEU A 53 -9.83 11.14 -7.52
C LEU A 53 -8.85 11.62 -8.59
N SER A 54 -8.58 10.77 -9.57
CA SER A 54 -7.69 11.07 -10.68
C SER A 54 -8.30 10.57 -11.98
N TYR A 55 -8.27 11.41 -13.02
CA TYR A 55 -8.64 11.00 -14.38
C TYR A 55 -7.55 10.12 -15.00
N LYS A 56 -7.88 9.46 -16.10
CA LYS A 56 -6.92 8.65 -16.88
C LYS A 56 -5.70 9.51 -17.25
N ASN A 57 -4.51 8.91 -17.12
CA ASN A 57 -3.21 9.51 -17.40
C ASN A 57 -2.73 10.63 -16.44
N VAL A 58 -3.44 10.88 -15.33
CA VAL A 58 -2.91 11.73 -14.25
C VAL A 58 -1.80 10.99 -13.50
N LEU A 59 -0.65 11.64 -13.36
CA LEU A 59 0.47 11.19 -12.53
C LEU A 59 0.56 12.06 -11.28
N ARG A 60 0.71 11.43 -10.11
CA ARG A 60 0.95 12.12 -8.83
C ARG A 60 2.25 11.59 -8.22
N GLY A 61 3.22 12.45 -7.97
CA GLY A 61 4.53 12.10 -7.41
C GLY A 61 5.69 12.89 -8.03
N ILE A 62 6.94 12.63 -7.64
CA ILE A 62 7.35 11.72 -6.56
C ILE A 62 7.30 12.48 -5.23
N HIS A 63 6.62 11.91 -4.22
CA HIS A 63 6.52 12.50 -2.89
C HIS A 63 7.25 11.62 -1.87
N CYS A 64 8.15 12.20 -1.09
CA CYS A 64 8.79 11.52 0.04
C CYS A 64 8.91 12.45 1.23
N ASP A 65 8.82 11.87 2.42
CA ASP A 65 9.22 12.49 3.68
C ASP A 65 9.82 11.38 4.57
N PHE A 66 10.57 11.79 5.60
CA PHE A 66 11.22 10.86 6.54
C PHE A 66 10.37 10.62 7.80
N LYS A 67 9.08 10.97 7.78
CA LYS A 67 8.25 11.02 8.99
C LYS A 67 7.04 10.09 8.90
N SER A 68 6.55 9.78 7.70
CA SER A 68 5.28 9.11 7.49
C SER A 68 5.41 7.74 6.83
N TRP A 69 4.57 6.83 7.30
CA TRP A 69 4.23 5.60 6.60
C TRP A 69 2.98 5.84 5.75
N LYS A 70 2.90 5.19 4.58
CA LYS A 70 1.74 5.31 3.69
C LYS A 70 1.12 3.95 3.44
N LEU A 71 -0.12 3.76 3.91
CA LEU A 71 -0.97 2.64 3.53
C LEU A 71 -1.82 3.08 2.33
N VAL A 72 -1.54 2.51 1.15
CA VAL A 72 -2.13 2.96 -0.12
C VAL A 72 -2.97 1.85 -0.74
N THR A 73 -4.21 2.17 -1.12
CA THR A 73 -5.10 1.30 -1.88
C THR A 73 -5.86 2.08 -2.96
N CYS A 74 -6.55 1.38 -3.84
CA CYS A 74 -7.46 1.94 -4.83
C CYS A 74 -8.83 1.34 -4.59
N VAL A 75 -9.82 2.16 -4.24
CA VAL A 75 -11.18 1.69 -3.90
C VAL A 75 -12.11 1.60 -5.12
N PHE A 76 -11.76 2.25 -6.23
CA PHE A 76 -12.51 2.22 -7.47
C PHE A 76 -11.59 2.44 -8.67
N GLY A 77 -11.68 1.54 -9.65
CA GLY A 77 -10.85 1.58 -10.85
C GLY A 77 -9.47 0.98 -10.60
N LYS A 78 -8.45 1.51 -11.29
CA LYS A 78 -7.08 0.98 -11.23
C LYS A 78 -6.03 2.07 -11.17
N ILE A 79 -4.97 1.82 -10.41
CA ILE A 79 -3.77 2.65 -10.39
C ILE A 79 -2.53 1.81 -10.62
N TYR A 80 -1.49 2.46 -11.15
CA TYR A 80 -0.13 1.92 -11.19
C TYR A 80 0.70 2.67 -10.16
N LEU A 81 0.97 2.01 -9.02
CA LEU A 81 1.75 2.57 -7.92
C LEU A 81 3.23 2.22 -8.12
N VAL A 82 4.10 3.21 -8.03
CA VAL A 82 5.55 3.02 -8.06
C VAL A 82 6.16 3.55 -6.76
N ILE A 83 7.00 2.73 -6.14
CA ILE A 83 7.78 3.06 -4.96
C ILE A 83 9.25 3.10 -5.36
N VAL A 84 9.95 4.14 -4.93
CA VAL A 84 11.38 4.36 -5.21
C VAL A 84 12.12 4.41 -3.89
N ASN A 85 13.21 3.65 -3.76
CA ASN A 85 14.09 3.78 -2.61
C ASN A 85 14.99 5.02 -2.78
N VAL A 86 14.75 6.02 -1.94
CA VAL A 86 15.48 7.29 -1.92
C VAL A 86 16.57 7.36 -0.84
N ASN A 87 16.80 6.27 -0.10
CA ASN A 87 17.87 6.20 0.90
C ASN A 87 19.23 5.99 0.21
N LYS A 88 20.05 7.04 0.17
CA LYS A 88 21.38 7.04 -0.44
C LYS A 88 22.35 6.02 0.15
N ASN A 89 22.15 5.62 1.41
CA ASN A 89 22.99 4.66 2.10
C ASN A 89 22.54 3.21 1.84
N SER A 90 21.41 3.01 1.17
CA SER A 90 20.89 1.67 0.87
C SER A 90 21.62 1.08 -0.34
N PRO A 91 22.00 -0.22 -0.31
CA PRO A 91 22.47 -0.92 -1.52
C PRO A 91 21.40 -0.99 -2.62
N LYS A 92 20.16 -0.62 -2.30
CA LYS A 92 19.01 -0.57 -3.23
C LYS A 92 18.63 0.87 -3.60
N TYR A 93 19.51 1.86 -3.42
CA TYR A 93 19.25 3.26 -3.82
C TYR A 93 18.81 3.34 -5.29
N LEU A 94 17.77 4.12 -5.56
CA LEU A 94 17.09 4.28 -6.87
C LEU A 94 16.46 3.01 -7.45
N LYS A 95 16.48 1.87 -6.76
CA LYS A 95 15.68 0.72 -7.16
C LYS A 95 14.20 1.00 -6.93
N THR A 96 13.39 0.49 -7.85
CA THR A 96 11.95 0.71 -7.86
C THR A 96 11.20 -0.60 -7.67
N LYS A 97 10.02 -0.52 -7.05
CA LYS A 97 9.01 -1.58 -7.07
C LYS A 97 7.69 -0.99 -7.53
N SER A 98 6.99 -1.70 -8.41
CA SER A 98 5.71 -1.24 -8.95
C SER A 98 4.60 -2.25 -8.66
N PHE A 99 3.38 -1.74 -8.49
CA PHE A 99 2.18 -2.53 -8.23
C PHE A 99 1.03 -2.03 -9.10
N LYS A 100 0.27 -2.97 -9.67
CA LYS A 100 -1.05 -2.68 -10.24
C LYS A 100 -2.06 -2.93 -9.12
N ILE A 101 -2.71 -1.87 -8.65
CA ILE A 101 -3.75 -1.98 -7.64
C ILE A 101 -5.08 -1.77 -8.36
N LEU A 102 -5.91 -2.80 -8.31
CA LEU A 102 -7.24 -2.83 -8.92
C LEU A 102 -8.23 -3.20 -7.82
N LEU A 103 -9.25 -2.37 -7.66
CA LEU A 103 -10.49 -2.80 -7.02
C LEU A 103 -11.61 -2.46 -8.01
N SER A 104 -12.03 -3.49 -8.73
CA SER A 104 -13.28 -3.46 -9.48
C SER A 104 -14.42 -3.73 -8.50
N ALA A 105 -15.43 -2.87 -8.53
CA ALA A 105 -16.74 -3.20 -7.99
C ALA A 105 -17.21 -4.52 -8.59
#